data_AF-A0A345QTE2-F1
#
_entry.id   AF-A0A345QTE2-F1
#
_cell.length_a   1.000
_cell.length_b   1.000
_cell.length_c   1.000
_cell.angle_alpha   90.00
_cell.angle_beta   90.00
_cell.angle_gamma   90.00
#
_symmetry.space_group_name_H-M   'P 1'
#
loop_
_entity.id
_entity.type
_entity.pdbx_description
1 polymer ?
#
loop_
_entity_poly.entity_id
_entity_poly.type
_entity_poly.pdbx_seq_one_letter_code
_entity_poly.pdbx_strand_id
1 'polypeptide(L)' 'MNRCAKGWESAPPQTAVGFDKTDGIYGVVPPTVHSAGIIWTSKPAFAQSGAGNPTTWEEFNAHAPQLRSKANGLS' A
#
# COMPACT_ATOMS: atom_id res chain seq x y z
N MET A 1 -33.02 3.52 21.02
CA MET A 1 -31.61 3.09 21.21
C MET A 1 -30.74 3.86 20.22
N ASN A 2 -30.06 4.93 20.65
CA ASN A 2 -29.17 5.74 19.78
C ASN A 2 -27.74 5.74 20.34
N ARG A 3 -27.00 4.62 20.18
CA ARG A 3 -25.64 4.49 20.74
C ARG A 3 -24.49 4.66 19.73
N CYS A 4 -24.76 4.82 18.43
CA CYS A 4 -23.69 4.75 17.41
C CYS A 4 -23.29 6.09 16.76
N ALA A 5 -23.90 7.23 17.11
CA ALA A 5 -23.90 8.41 16.23
C ALA A 5 -22.91 9.53 16.59
N LYS A 6 -22.08 9.43 17.65
CA LYS A 6 -21.21 10.55 18.05
C LYS A 6 -19.74 10.20 17.84
N GLY A 7 -19.13 10.74 16.79
CA GLY A 7 -17.68 10.78 16.56
C GLY A 7 -17.13 9.82 15.50
N TRP A 8 -17.92 8.85 15.01
CA TRP A 8 -17.45 7.91 13.99
C TRP A 8 -17.30 8.53 12.60
N GLU A 9 -18.04 9.60 12.29
CA GLU A 9 -17.92 10.30 11.00
C GLU A 9 -16.61 11.09 10.85
N SER A 10 -15.93 11.38 11.97
CA SER A 10 -14.67 12.15 11.99
C SER A 10 -13.43 11.31 12.33
N ALA A 11 -13.57 10.03 12.69
CA ALA A 11 -12.47 9.22 13.21
C ALA A 11 -11.67 8.48 12.11
N PRO A 12 -12.30 7.80 11.12
CA PRO A 12 -11.56 7.16 10.04
C PRO A 12 -11.42 8.09 8.83
N PRO A 13 -10.39 7.89 7.98
CA PRO A 13 -10.40 8.42 6.62
C PRO A 13 -11.74 8.06 5.95
N GLN A 14 -12.38 9.01 5.26
CA GLN A 14 -13.71 8.81 4.65
C GLN A 14 -13.78 7.59 3.72
N THR A 15 -12.64 7.21 3.12
CA THR A 15 -12.50 6.01 2.28
C THR A 15 -12.71 4.70 3.03
N ALA A 16 -12.42 4.63 4.33
CA ALA A 16 -12.70 3.46 5.16
C ALA A 16 -14.19 3.40 5.58
N VAL A 17 -14.78 4.56 5.91
CA VAL A 17 -16.17 4.71 6.38
C VAL A 17 -17.20 4.25 5.33
N GLY A 18 -16.86 4.38 4.04
CA GLY A 18 -17.75 4.04 2.92
C GLY A 18 -18.00 2.52 2.75
N PHE A 19 -17.04 1.66 3.10
CA PHE A 19 -17.19 0.21 2.98
C PHE A 19 -18.08 -0.40 4.06
N ASP A 20 -18.19 0.27 5.21
CA ASP A 20 -18.86 -0.27 6.38
C ASP A 20 -20.34 0.16 6.49
N LYS A 21 -20.85 0.89 5.49
CA LYS A 21 -22.25 1.33 5.42
C LYS A 21 -23.06 0.47 4.45
N THR A 22 -24.00 -0.30 4.99
CA THR A 22 -25.08 -0.95 4.22
C THR A 22 -26.41 -0.35 4.66
N ASP A 23 -27.23 0.13 3.72
CA ASP A 23 -28.51 0.81 4.00
C ASP A 23 -28.42 1.97 5.01
N GLY A 24 -27.29 2.69 5.01
CA GLY A 24 -27.04 3.81 5.92
C GLY A 24 -26.69 3.40 7.36
N ILE A 25 -26.59 2.10 7.64
CA ILE A 25 -26.22 1.55 8.94
C ILE A 25 -24.75 1.12 8.90
N TYR A 26 -23.99 1.55 9.91
CA TYR A 26 -22.64 1.05 10.14
C TYR A 26 -22.68 -0.41 10.61
N GLY A 27 -22.38 -1.34 9.71
CA GLY A 27 -22.43 -2.78 9.96
C GLY A 27 -21.17 -3.33 10.64
N VAL A 28 -20.03 -2.64 10.49
CA VAL A 28 -18.73 -3.06 11.02
C VAL A 28 -17.87 -1.84 11.41
N VAL A 29 -16.94 -2.07 12.34
CA VAL A 29 -15.85 -1.14 12.66
C VAL A 29 -14.56 -1.75 12.11
N PRO A 30 -13.87 -1.11 11.16
CA PRO A 30 -12.66 -1.64 10.57
C PRO A 30 -11.54 -1.56 11.62
N PRO A 31 -10.84 -2.67 11.91
CA PRO A 31 -9.80 -2.68 12.94
C PRO A 31 -8.51 -2.00 12.47
N THR A 32 -8.24 -1.98 11.15
CA THR A 32 -7.03 -1.45 10.54
C THR A 32 -7.32 -0.91 9.13
N VAL A 33 -6.45 -0.01 8.64
CA VAL A 33 -6.44 0.44 7.24
C VAL A 33 -5.13 -0.02 6.61
N HIS A 34 -5.21 -0.89 5.59
CA HIS A 34 -4.05 -1.28 4.80
C HIS A 34 -3.88 -0.33 3.62
N SER A 35 -2.65 0.10 3.35
CA SER A 35 -2.33 0.84 2.13
C SER A 35 -2.12 -0.14 0.97
N ALA A 36 -2.73 0.15 -0.17
CA ALA A 36 -2.48 -0.55 -1.44
C ALA A 36 -1.44 0.22 -2.28
N GLY A 37 -0.72 -0.46 -3.17
CA GLY A 37 0.21 0.19 -4.11
C GLY A 37 1.64 0.40 -3.59
N ILE A 38 2.10 -0.40 -2.62
CA ILE A 38 3.48 -0.34 -2.11
C ILE A 38 4.39 -1.25 -2.95
N ILE A 39 5.52 -0.70 -3.43
CA ILE A 39 6.63 -1.48 -3.98
C ILE A 39 7.66 -1.72 -2.88
N TRP A 40 7.97 -2.99 -2.60
CA TRP A 40 9.01 -3.36 -1.64
C TRP A 40 10.35 -3.57 -2.37
N THR A 41 11.34 -2.75 -2.06
CA THR A 41 12.67 -2.80 -2.71
C THR A 41 13.74 -3.37 -1.78
N SER A 42 14.57 -4.27 -2.30
CA SER A 42 15.73 -4.80 -1.58
C SER A 42 16.92 -3.81 -1.62
N LYS A 43 17.29 -3.23 -0.48
CA LYS A 43 18.46 -2.35 -0.35
C LYS A 43 19.75 -2.93 -0.97
N PRO A 44 20.16 -4.18 -0.69
CA PRO A 44 21.40 -4.73 -1.26
C PRO A 44 21.32 -4.92 -2.78
N ALA A 45 20.16 -5.30 -3.32
CA ALA A 45 20.00 -5.48 -4.77
C ALA A 45 20.11 -4.13 -5.53
N PHE A 46 19.53 -3.07 -4.97
CA PHE A 46 19.62 -1.72 -5.53
C PHE A 46 21.03 -1.11 -5.38
N ALA A 47 21.71 -1.39 -4.26
CA ALA A 47 23.11 -0.98 -4.09
C ALA A 47 24.05 -1.65 -5.12
N GLN A 48 23.79 -2.91 -5.47
CA GLN A 48 24.58 -3.65 -6.46
C GLN A 48 24.26 -3.30 -7.92
N SER A 49 23.03 -2.90 -8.23
CA SER A 49 22.66 -2.45 -9.57
C SER A 49 23.11 -1.01 -9.84
N GLY A 50 23.34 -0.21 -8.80
CA GLY A 50 23.61 1.23 -8.92
C GLY A 50 22.35 2.02 -9.30
N ALA A 51 21.19 1.38 -9.39
CA ALA A 51 19.91 2.01 -9.67
C ALA A 51 19.31 2.61 -8.40
N GLY A 52 18.73 3.80 -8.51
CA GLY A 52 17.95 4.42 -7.43
C GLY A 52 16.55 3.81 -7.29
N ASN A 53 15.85 4.16 -6.22
CA ASN A 53 14.44 3.77 -6.07
C ASN A 53 13.60 4.43 -7.18
N PRO A 54 12.81 3.65 -7.94
CA PRO A 54 12.01 4.20 -9.03
C PRO A 54 10.82 4.99 -8.47
N THR A 55 10.53 6.11 -9.12
CA THR A 55 9.37 6.97 -8.86
C THR A 55 8.33 6.89 -9.97
N THR A 56 8.71 6.31 -11.12
CA THR A 56 7.84 6.05 -12.28
C THR A 56 7.87 4.58 -12.70
N TRP A 57 6.85 4.16 -13.48
CA TRP A 57 6.81 2.80 -14.03
C TRP A 57 7.88 2.58 -15.09
N GLU A 58 8.23 3.62 -15.85
CA GLU A 58 9.31 3.59 -16.83
C GLU A 58 10.66 3.33 -16.17
N GLU A 59 10.98 4.03 -15.07
CA GLU A 59 12.19 3.80 -14.28
C GLU A 59 12.22 2.38 -13.70
N PHE A 60 11.09 1.91 -13.16
CA PHE A 60 10.98 0.54 -12.65
C PHE A 60 11.29 -0.50 -13.73
N ASN A 61 10.70 -0.36 -14.92
CA ASN A 61 10.91 -1.27 -16.04
C ASN A 61 12.34 -1.19 -16.60
N ALA A 62 12.97 -0.01 -16.58
CA ALA A 62 14.36 0.15 -16.98
C ALA A 62 15.33 -0.56 -16.01
N HIS A 63 15.02 -0.56 -14.71
CA HIS A 63 15.84 -1.23 -13.68
C HIS A 63 15.61 -2.75 -13.62
N ALA A 64 14.44 -3.24 -14.02
CA ALA A 64 14.04 -4.64 -13.88
C ALA A 64 15.02 -5.67 -14.50
N PRO A 65 15.60 -5.46 -15.70
CA PRO A 65 16.58 -6.39 -16.28
C PRO A 65 17.87 -6.51 -15.44
N GLN A 66 18.35 -5.38 -14.90
CA GLN A 66 19.56 -5.34 -14.08
C GLN A 66 19.33 -6.07 -12.75
N LEU A 67 18.20 -5.78 -12.09
CA LEU A 67 17.79 -6.46 -10.86
C LEU A 67 17.63 -7.97 -11.07
N ARG A 68 17.02 -8.40 -12.18
CA ARG A 68 16.83 -9.81 -12.52
C ARG A 68 18.14 -10.55 -12.80
N SER A 69 19.06 -9.93 -13.54
CA SER A 69 20.37 -10.51 -13.83
C SER A 69 21.18 -10.75 -12.55
N LYS A 70 21.14 -9.81 -11.60
CA LYS A 70 21.86 -9.92 -10.32
C LYS A 70 21.16 -10.85 -9.33
N ALA A 71 19.83 -10.89 -9.33
CA ALA A 71 19.07 -11.87 -8.54
C ALA A 71 19.41 -13.32 -8.90
N ASN A 72 19.65 -13.62 -10.17
CA ASN A 72 20.05 -14.96 -10.62
C ASN A 72 21.54 -15.29 -10.41
N GLY A 73 22.35 -14.32 -9.99
CA GLY A 73 23.76 -14.50 -9.61
C GLY A 73 24.00 -14.50 -8.10
N LEU A 74 22.95 -14.39 -7.28
CA LEU A 74 22.96 -14.59 -5.84
C LEU A 74 22.70 -16.08 -5.54
N SER A 75 23.67 -16.93 -5.87
CA SER A 75 23.78 -18.31 -5.39
C SER A 75 24.95 -18.43 -4.43
#